data_AF-A0A432FAW0-F1
#
_entry.id   AF-A0A432FAW0-F1
#
_cell.length_a   1.000
_cell.length_b   1.000
_cell.length_c   1.000
_cell.angle_alpha   90.00
_cell.angle_beta   90.00
_cell.angle_gamma   90.00
#
_symmetry.space_group_name_H-M   'P 1'
#
loop_
_entity.id
_entity.type
_entity.pdbx_description
1 polymer ?
#
loop_
_entity_poly.entity_id
_entity_poly.type
_entity_poly.pdbx_seq_one_letter_code
_entity_poly.pdbx_strand_id
1 'polypeptide(L)'
;AFDEIYEKDEAKYHLIDFHAETTAEKKVFGLYVDGKASAFVGTHTHVQTADEHILPKGTAYITDVGMTGPVDCAIGATYESVYKKMRFNSKNRFEVSNNRVELNSVIISFNKNGNTIKRLNKSLA
;
A
#
# COMPACT_ATOMS: atom_id res chain seq x y z
N ALA A 1 13.93 9.69 11.95
CA ALA A 1 12.53 10.15 11.87
C ALA A 1 11.61 9.17 12.60
N PHE A 2 11.44 7.93 12.12
CA PHE A 2 10.57 6.95 12.80
C PHE A 2 10.93 6.73 14.28
N ASP A 3 12.19 6.40 14.60
CA ASP A 3 12.56 6.08 15.98
C ASP A 3 12.33 7.24 16.95
N GLU A 4 12.62 8.48 16.53
CA GLU A 4 12.38 9.67 17.35
C GLU A 4 10.89 9.90 17.64
N ILE A 5 10.01 9.63 16.66
CA ILE A 5 8.56 9.72 16.84
C ILE A 5 8.10 8.61 17.78
N TYR A 6 8.53 7.37 17.50
CA TYR A 6 8.13 6.19 18.26
C TYR A 6 8.55 6.26 19.74
N GLU A 7 9.73 6.81 20.04
CA GLU A 7 10.22 6.98 21.42
C GLU A 7 9.41 8.00 22.22
N LYS A 8 8.72 8.93 21.54
CA LYS A 8 7.93 10.01 22.17
C LYS A 8 6.43 9.76 22.15
N ASP A 9 5.98 8.71 21.45
CA ASP A 9 4.57 8.40 21.27
C ASP A 9 4.10 7.36 22.30
N GLU A 10 2.97 7.63 22.96
CA GLU A 10 2.38 6.76 23.98
C GLU A 10 1.13 6.02 23.48
N ALA A 11 0.84 6.07 22.18
CA ALA A 11 -0.32 5.43 21.60
C ALA A 11 -0.26 3.91 21.78
N LYS A 12 -1.43 3.33 22.09
CA LYS A 12 -1.58 1.88 22.20
C LYS A 12 -1.30 1.16 20.89
N TYR A 13 -1.64 1.78 19.76
CA TYR A 13 -1.47 1.21 18.43
C TYR A 13 -0.79 2.19 17.50
N HIS A 14 0.19 1.70 16.74
CA HIS A 14 0.92 2.47 15.75
C HIS A 14 0.69 1.86 14.36
N LEU A 15 0.16 2.67 13.45
CA LEU A 15 -0.01 2.33 12.04
C LEU A 15 0.98 3.14 11.22
N ILE A 16 1.79 2.46 10.42
CA ILE A 16 2.71 3.07 9.45
C ILE A 16 2.12 2.91 8.05
N ASP A 17 1.79 4.02 7.40
CA ASP A 17 1.67 4.08 5.94
C ASP A 17 3.02 4.48 5.37
N PHE A 18 3.65 3.57 4.63
CA PHE A 18 4.95 3.78 4.03
C PHE A 18 4.85 3.92 2.51
N HIS A 19 4.81 5.17 2.07
CA HIS A 19 4.72 5.54 0.65
C HIS A 19 6.10 5.44 -0.03
N ALA A 20 6.36 4.31 -0.69
CA ALA A 20 7.66 4.03 -1.30
C ALA A 20 7.52 3.16 -2.55
N GLU A 21 8.48 3.26 -3.46
CA GLU A 21 8.45 2.52 -4.74
C GLU A 21 8.98 1.09 -4.59
N THR A 22 10.13 0.92 -3.94
CA THR A 22 10.83 -0.36 -4.00
C THR A 22 10.29 -1.34 -2.96
N THR A 23 10.04 -2.58 -3.40
CA THR A 23 9.65 -3.67 -2.50
C THR A 23 10.74 -3.96 -1.46
N ALA A 24 12.02 -3.81 -1.84
CA ALA A 24 13.15 -4.02 -0.93
C ALA A 24 13.12 -3.02 0.24
N GLU A 25 12.93 -1.73 -0.02
CA GLU A 25 12.85 -0.70 1.03
C GLU A 25 11.66 -0.96 1.96
N LYS A 26 10.49 -1.29 1.39
CA LYS A 26 9.29 -1.68 2.15
C LYS A 26 9.51 -2.91 3.02
N LYS A 27 10.22 -3.93 2.51
CA LYS A 27 10.52 -5.17 3.26
C LYS A 27 11.50 -4.92 4.38
N VAL A 28 12.60 -4.23 4.10
CA VAL A 28 13.64 -3.91 5.11
C VAL A 28 13.03 -3.06 6.22
N PHE A 29 12.27 -2.02 5.87
CA PHE A 29 11.68 -1.16 6.89
C PHE A 29 10.56 -1.87 7.67
N GLY A 30 9.73 -2.67 7.01
CA GLY A 30 8.73 -3.52 7.68
C GLY A 30 9.36 -4.47 8.71
N LEU A 31 10.46 -5.14 8.35
CA LEU A 31 11.20 -6.01 9.28
C LEU A 31 11.90 -5.23 10.41
N TYR A 32 12.36 -4.00 10.14
CA TYR A 32 12.97 -3.13 11.14
C TYR A 32 11.97 -2.69 12.23
N VAL A 33 10.73 -2.40 11.83
CA VAL A 33 9.67 -1.95 12.74
C VAL A 33 8.84 -3.09 13.32
N ASP A 34 9.16 -4.34 13.00
CA ASP A 34 8.47 -5.51 13.54
C ASP A 34 8.60 -5.56 15.07
N GLY A 35 7.45 -5.61 15.75
CA GLY A 35 7.33 -5.52 17.21
C GLY A 35 7.41 -4.10 17.79
N LYS A 36 7.71 -3.09 16.96
CA LYS A 36 7.59 -1.66 17.34
C LYS A 36 6.23 -1.11 16.89
N ALA A 37 5.85 -1.38 15.63
CA ALA A 37 4.56 -0.93 15.09
C ALA A 37 3.49 -2.01 15.20
N SER A 38 2.23 -1.60 15.32
CA SER A 38 1.10 -2.54 15.28
C SER A 38 0.82 -3.00 13.85
N ALA A 39 0.94 -2.09 12.89
CA ALA A 39 0.77 -2.37 11.48
C ALA A 39 1.70 -1.53 10.60
N PHE A 40 2.13 -2.14 9.50
CA PHE A 40 2.87 -1.56 8.40
C PHE A 40 2.11 -1.83 7.12
N VAL A 41 1.74 -0.77 6.40
CA VAL A 41 1.09 -0.85 5.10
C VAL A 41 1.87 -0.01 4.11
N GLY A 42 2.37 -0.63 3.05
CA GLY A 42 2.98 0.15 1.97
C GLY A 42 1.94 0.73 1.02
N THR A 43 2.27 1.84 0.37
CA THR A 43 1.49 2.47 -0.71
C THR A 43 2.42 2.93 -1.83
N HIS A 44 1.90 3.64 -2.85
CA HIS A 44 2.58 4.23 -4.02
C HIS A 44 2.43 3.47 -5.34
N THR A 45 2.61 2.14 -5.35
CA THR A 45 2.75 1.40 -6.63
C THR A 45 1.42 1.13 -7.34
N HIS A 46 0.29 1.43 -6.67
CA HIS A 46 -1.09 1.27 -7.14
C HIS A 46 -1.53 -0.18 -7.42
N VAL A 47 -0.65 -1.17 -7.25
CA VAL A 47 -0.96 -2.60 -7.43
C VAL A 47 -0.95 -3.27 -6.06
N GLN A 48 -2.10 -3.78 -5.61
CA GLN A 48 -2.18 -4.47 -4.33
C GLN A 48 -1.36 -5.76 -4.35
N THR A 49 -0.55 -5.98 -3.32
CA THR A 49 0.20 -7.24 -3.17
C THR A 49 -0.60 -8.29 -2.40
N ALA A 50 -0.29 -9.58 -2.65
CA ALA A 50 -0.90 -10.72 -1.97
C ALA A 50 0.04 -11.32 -0.90
N ASP A 51 0.81 -10.46 -0.24
CA ASP A 51 1.80 -10.84 0.76
C ASP A 51 1.42 -10.36 2.16
N GLU A 52 0.13 -10.16 2.41
CA GLU A 52 -0.37 -9.76 3.72
C GLU A 52 -0.17 -10.88 4.74
N HIS A 53 0.50 -10.57 5.86
CA HIS A 53 0.72 -11.52 6.94
C HIS A 53 1.08 -10.79 8.24
N ILE A 54 1.16 -11.54 9.32
CA ILE A 54 1.73 -11.07 10.59
C ILE A 54 3.22 -11.42 10.59
N LEU A 55 4.07 -10.41 10.81
CA LEU A 55 5.51 -10.59 10.95
C LEU A 55 5.86 -11.32 12.27
N PRO A 56 7.08 -11.88 12.40
CA PRO A 56 7.44 -12.73 13.54
C PRO A 56 7.22 -12.12 14.93
N LYS A 57 7.30 -10.80 15.08
CA LYS A 57 7.08 -10.10 16.36
C LYS A 57 5.71 -9.43 16.46
N GLY A 58 4.78 -9.76 15.56
CA GLY A 58 3.36 -9.43 15.71
C GLY A 58 2.86 -8.22 14.92
N THR A 59 3.72 -7.56 14.12
CA THR A 59 3.31 -6.44 13.27
C THR A 59 2.54 -6.95 12.05
N ALA A 60 1.35 -6.42 11.80
CA ALA A 60 0.61 -6.68 10.56
C ALA A 60 1.32 -6.01 9.37
N TYR A 61 1.51 -6.72 8.26
CA TYR A 61 2.31 -6.24 7.14
C TYR A 61 1.65 -6.50 5.80
N ILE A 62 1.76 -5.55 4.87
CA ILE A 62 1.55 -5.72 3.42
C ILE A 62 2.50 -4.80 2.65
N THR A 63 3.05 -5.28 1.52
CA THR A 63 3.99 -4.48 0.71
C THR A 63 3.29 -3.32 0.00
N ASP A 64 2.09 -3.51 -0.56
CA ASP A 64 1.31 -2.39 -1.11
C ASP A 64 -0.19 -2.67 -0.95
N VAL A 65 -0.93 -1.70 -0.39
CA VAL A 65 -2.38 -1.76 -0.25
C VAL A 65 -3.07 -1.67 -1.62
N GLY A 66 -2.40 -1.11 -2.62
CA GLY A 66 -2.95 -0.83 -3.95
C GLY A 66 -3.71 0.49 -4.02
N MET A 67 -4.29 0.76 -5.19
CA MET A 67 -5.04 1.99 -5.47
C MET A 67 -6.55 1.80 -5.31
N THR A 68 -7.26 2.81 -4.83
CA THR A 68 -8.71 2.94 -5.09
C THR A 68 -8.91 3.85 -6.30
N GLY A 69 -9.37 3.29 -7.42
CA GLY A 69 -9.38 4.02 -8.69
C GLY A 69 -9.76 3.16 -9.90
N PRO A 70 -9.64 3.69 -11.12
CA PRO A 70 -10.03 2.99 -12.33
C PRO A 70 -9.19 1.71 -12.51
N VAL A 71 -9.83 0.61 -12.89
CA VAL A 71 -9.17 -0.62 -13.32
C VAL A 71 -9.08 -0.71 -14.84
N ASP A 72 -8.24 -1.61 -15.35
CA ASP A 72 -7.89 -1.72 -16.77
C ASP A 72 -7.25 -0.44 -17.33
N CYS A 73 -6.41 0.20 -16.52
CA CYS A 73 -5.72 1.45 -16.84
C CYS A 73 -4.22 1.37 -16.54
N ALA A 74 -3.46 2.39 -16.92
CA ALA A 74 -2.05 2.49 -16.60
C ALA A 74 -1.85 3.28 -15.30
N ILE A 75 -1.95 2.58 -14.15
CA ILE A 75 -1.63 3.13 -12.82
C ILE A 75 -2.50 4.38 -12.48
N GLY A 76 -3.76 4.39 -12.95
CA GLY A 76 -4.73 5.49 -12.78
C GLY A 76 -4.93 6.33 -14.04
N ALA A 77 -3.99 6.31 -14.98
CA ALA A 77 -4.05 7.05 -16.23
C ALA A 77 -4.62 6.21 -17.39
N THR A 78 -5.12 6.87 -18.44
CA THR A 78 -5.57 6.18 -19.67
C THR A 78 -4.41 5.43 -20.32
N TYR A 79 -4.69 4.24 -20.85
CA TYR A 79 -3.72 3.45 -21.62
C TYR A 79 -3.04 4.30 -22.70
N GLU A 80 -3.82 5.04 -23.49
CA GLU A 80 -3.32 5.85 -24.60
C GLU A 80 -2.31 6.91 -24.19
N SER A 81 -2.56 7.61 -23.08
CA SER A 81 -1.66 8.69 -22.63
C SER A 81 -0.30 8.14 -22.20
N VAL A 82 -0.30 7.02 -21.47
CA VAL A 82 0.93 6.36 -21.02
C VAL A 82 1.63 5.63 -22.17
N TYR A 83 0.89 4.94 -23.03
CA TYR A 83 1.43 4.28 -24.23
C TYR A 83 2.15 5.28 -25.14
N LYS A 84 1.56 6.44 -25.42
CA LYS A 84 2.19 7.48 -26.25
C LYS A 84 3.46 8.04 -25.60
N LYS A 85 3.49 8.16 -24.28
CA LYS A 85 4.70 8.56 -23.55
C LYS A 85 5.78 7.49 -23.66
N MET A 86 5.47 6.22 -23.42
CA MET A 86 6.44 5.12 -23.44
C MET A 86 6.96 4.80 -24.85
N ARG A 87 6.07 4.78 -25.86
CA ARG A 87 6.42 4.38 -27.22
C ARG A 87 7.02 5.50 -28.05
N PHE A 88 6.52 6.72 -27.90
CA PHE A 88 6.88 7.86 -28.77
C PHE A 88 7.53 9.03 -28.03
N ASN A 89 7.80 8.89 -26.72
CA ASN A 89 8.28 9.97 -25.86
C ASN A 89 7.40 11.25 -25.95
N SER A 90 6.09 11.06 -26.12
CA SER A 90 5.13 12.17 -26.17
C SER A 90 5.24 13.03 -24.91
N LYS A 91 5.01 14.35 -25.05
CA LYS A 91 4.99 15.32 -23.94
C LYS A 91 3.57 15.66 -23.47
N ASN A 92 2.57 14.95 -23.98
CA ASN A 92 1.19 15.13 -23.55
C ASN A 92 1.04 14.79 -22.06
N ARG A 93 0.11 15.46 -21.40
CA ARG A 93 -0.25 15.16 -20.01
C ARG A 93 -0.92 13.80 -19.93
N PHE A 94 -0.77 13.14 -18.80
CA PHE A 94 -1.56 11.96 -18.48
C PHE A 94 -2.99 12.37 -18.15
N GLU A 95 -3.93 11.60 -18.69
CA GLU A 95 -5.36 11.77 -18.46
C GLU A 95 -5.83 10.68 -17.51
N VAL A 96 -6.67 11.02 -16.54
CA VAL A 96 -7.24 10.03 -15.61
C VAL A 96 -8.19 9.12 -16.39
N SER A 97 -8.11 7.81 -16.13
CA SER A 97 -9.01 6.85 -16.78
C SER A 97 -10.43 6.94 -16.20
N ASN A 98 -11.43 6.89 -17.08
CA ASN A 98 -12.86 6.83 -16.72
C ASN A 98 -13.41 5.39 -16.72
N ASN A 99 -12.53 4.39 -16.64
CA ASN A 99 -12.94 2.99 -16.56
C ASN A 99 -13.66 2.68 -15.25
N ARG A 100 -14.23 1.46 -15.16
CA ARG A 100 -14.81 0.93 -13.91
C ARG A 100 -13.80 1.08 -12.76
N VAL A 101 -14.28 1.35 -11.56
CA VAL A 101 -13.42 1.62 -10.39
C VAL A 101 -13.38 0.39 -9.48
N GLU A 102 -12.23 0.15 -8.87
CA GLU A 102 -12.07 -0.82 -7.80
C GLU A 102 -11.51 -0.14 -6.55
N LEU A 103 -12.02 -0.58 -5.40
CA LEU A 103 -11.50 -0.23 -4.08
C LEU A 103 -10.55 -1.34 -3.63
N ASN A 104 -9.32 -0.94 -3.34
CA ASN A 104 -8.32 -1.77 -2.68
C ASN A 104 -8.13 -1.27 -1.25
N SER A 105 -8.23 -2.17 -0.28
CA SER A 105 -8.03 -1.87 1.14
C SER A 105 -7.51 -3.08 1.90
N VAL A 106 -7.13 -2.86 3.16
CA VAL A 106 -6.81 -3.92 4.11
C VAL A 106 -7.64 -3.75 5.37
N ILE A 107 -8.12 -4.87 5.92
CA ILE A 107 -8.78 -4.93 7.22
C ILE A 107 -7.77 -5.50 8.20
N ILE A 108 -7.44 -4.70 9.22
CA ILE A 108 -6.52 -5.08 10.29
C ILE A 108 -7.33 -5.16 11.58
N SER A 109 -7.13 -6.22 12.37
CA SER A 109 -7.76 -6.38 13.67
C SER A 109 -6.72 -6.69 14.73
N PHE A 110 -6.77 -5.94 15.83
CA PHE A 110 -5.89 -6.08 16.99
C PHE A 110 -6.68 -6.66 18.15
N ASN A 111 -6.47 -7.95 18.43
CA ASN A 111 -7.26 -8.72 19.40
C ASN A 111 -6.36 -9.34 20.46
N LYS A 112 -6.92 -9.67 21.64
CA LYS A 112 -6.18 -10.40 22.70
C LYS A 112 -5.67 -11.78 22.24
N ASN A 113 -6.33 -12.38 21.24
CA ASN A 113 -6.03 -13.73 20.75
C ASN A 113 -5.07 -13.74 19.56
N GLY A 114 -4.55 -12.57 19.15
CA GLY A 114 -3.68 -12.43 17.99
C GLY A 114 -4.18 -11.37 17.00
N ASN A 115 -3.23 -10.77 16.30
CA ASN A 115 -3.52 -9.78 15.26
C ASN A 115 -3.84 -10.48 13.95
N THR A 116 -4.70 -9.88 13.12
CA THR A 116 -5.00 -10.39 11.77
C THR A 116 -4.94 -9.26 10.75
N ILE A 117 -4.52 -9.59 9.54
CA ILE A 117 -4.62 -8.72 8.36
C ILE A 117 -5.27 -9.49 7.22
N LYS A 118 -6.17 -8.83 6.50
CA LYS A 118 -6.83 -9.38 5.31
C LYS A 118 -6.96 -8.31 4.25
N ARG A 119 -6.47 -8.57 3.05
CA ARG A 119 -6.70 -7.68 1.90
C ARG A 119 -8.14 -7.78 1.39
N LEU A 120 -8.64 -6.67 0.86
CA LEU A 120 -9.97 -6.54 0.29
C LEU A 120 -9.88 -5.80 -1.04
N ASN A 121 -10.54 -6.39 -2.04
CA ASN A 121 -10.71 -5.85 -3.38
C ASN A 121 -12.22 -5.81 -3.65
N LYS A 122 -12.75 -4.65 -4.02
CA LYS A 122 -14.19 -4.51 -4.32
C LYS A 122 -14.39 -3.63 -5.54
N SER A 123 -14.96 -4.20 -6.60
CA SER A 123 -15.45 -3.41 -7.74
C SER A 123 -16.57 -2.48 -7.26
N LEU A 124 -16.45 -1.20 -7.59
CA LEU A 124 -17.48 -0.20 -7.38
C LEU A 124 -18.29 -0.12 -8.68
N ALA A 125 -19.61 -0.32 -8.56
CA ALA A 125 -20.56 -0.23 -9.66
C ALA A 125 -20.75 1.22 -10.13
#